data_AF-A0A5C9AAH8-F1
#
_entry.id   AF-A0A5C9AAH8-F1
#
_cell.length_a   1.000
_cell.length_b   1.000
_cell.length_c   1.000
_cell.angle_alpha   90.00
_cell.angle_beta   90.00
_cell.angle_gamma   90.00
#
_symmetry.space_group_name_H-M   'P 1'
#
loop_
_entity.id
_entity.type
_entity.pdbx_description
1 polymer ?
#
loop_
_entity_poly.entity_id
_entity_poly.type
_entity_poly.pdbx_seq_one_letter_code
_entity_poly.pdbx_strand_id
1 'polypeptide(L)'
;MAMYQNMLVVIDPNQDDQPALRRAVYLHQRIGGKIKAFLPIYDFSYEMTTLLSPDERTAMRQGVISQRTAWIHEQAKYYLNAGVPIEIKV
;
A
#
# COMPACT_ATOMS: atom_id res chain seq x y z
N MET A 1 20.84 -0.32 20.79
CA MET A 1 20.68 0.38 19.51
C MET A 1 19.39 -0.12 18.86
N ALA A 2 18.44 0.76 18.53
CA ALA A 2 17.16 0.33 17.95
C ALA A 2 17.36 -0.04 16.47
N MET A 3 17.21 -1.33 16.13
CA MET A 3 17.32 -1.81 14.75
C MET A 3 15.97 -1.72 14.02
N TYR A 4 15.99 -1.77 12.68
CA TYR A 4 14.79 -1.89 11.82
C TYR A 4 13.74 -0.78 12.01
N GLN A 5 14.19 0.47 12.15
CA GLN A 5 13.28 1.62 12.40
C GLN A 5 12.47 2.08 11.17
N ASN A 6 12.76 1.56 9.98
CA ASN A 6 12.07 1.92 8.75
C ASN A 6 11.82 0.66 7.92
N MET A 7 10.65 0.08 8.09
CA MET A 7 10.26 -1.18 7.44
C MET A 7 9.49 -0.89 6.15
N LEU A 8 9.94 -1.50 5.05
CA LEU A 8 9.20 -1.53 3.80
C LEU A 8 8.46 -2.86 3.71
N VAL A 9 7.14 -2.81 3.59
CA VAL A 9 6.27 -3.97 3.41
C VAL A 9 5.77 -3.95 1.98
N VAL A 10 6.09 -4.99 1.22
CA VAL A 10 5.46 -5.21 -0.10
C VAL A 10 4.09 -5.85 0.14
N ILE A 11 3.05 -5.21 -0.38
CA ILE A 11 1.68 -5.69 -0.29
C ILE A 11 1.42 -6.70 -1.40
N ASP A 12 0.72 -7.79 -1.06
CA ASP A 12 0.25 -8.77 -2.06
C ASP A 12 -1.10 -8.30 -2.62
N PRO A 13 -1.21 -7.97 -3.93
CA PRO A 13 -2.47 -7.51 -4.51
C PRO A 13 -3.53 -8.60 -4.68
N ASN A 14 -3.19 -9.87 -4.48
CA ASN A 14 -4.04 -11.02 -4.82
C ASN A 14 -4.82 -11.58 -3.63
N GLN A 15 -4.59 -11.06 -2.42
CA GLN A 15 -5.26 -11.52 -1.20
C GLN A 15 -5.48 -10.38 -0.22
N ASP A 16 -6.57 -10.44 0.54
CA ASP A 16 -6.89 -9.41 1.55
C ASP A 16 -6.00 -9.52 2.79
N ASP A 17 -5.75 -10.74 3.29
CA ASP A 17 -4.82 -10.91 4.41
C ASP A 17 -3.39 -10.56 3.99
N GLN A 18 -2.73 -9.74 4.79
CA GLN A 18 -1.36 -9.27 4.54
C GLN A 18 -0.41 -9.79 5.63
N PRO A 19 0.10 -11.04 5.54
CA PRO A 19 1.04 -11.59 6.52
C PRO A 19 2.30 -10.75 6.72
N ALA A 20 2.81 -10.14 5.65
CA ALA A 20 3.98 -9.26 5.70
C ALA A 20 3.70 -7.99 6.53
N LEU A 21 2.52 -7.38 6.36
CA LEU A 21 2.07 -6.25 7.16
C LEU A 21 1.88 -6.65 8.63
N ARG A 22 1.21 -7.78 8.90
CA ARG A 22 1.04 -8.32 10.25
C ARG A 22 2.39 -8.54 10.95
N ARG A 23 3.40 -9.05 10.23
CA ARG A 23 4.76 -9.20 10.77
C ARG A 23 5.40 -7.85 11.08
N ALA A 24 5.26 -6.86 10.21
CA ALA A 24 5.82 -5.53 10.45
C ALA A 24 5.17 -4.84 11.66
N VAL A 25 3.86 -4.99 11.84
CA VAL A 25 3.15 -4.49 13.04
C VAL A 25 3.66 -5.17 14.32
N TYR A 26 3.86 -6.49 14.29
CA TYR A 26 4.45 -7.21 15.42
C TYR A 26 5.85 -6.69 15.78
N LEU A 27 6.69 -6.42 14.77
CA LEU A 27 8.01 -5.82 14.99
C LEU A 27 7.87 -4.41 15.56
N HIS A 28 6.98 -3.57 15.01
CA HIS A 28 6.71 -2.23 15.53
C HIS A 28 6.37 -2.25 17.02
N GLN A 29 5.51 -3.18 17.46
CA GLN A 29 5.13 -3.30 18.88
C GLN A 29 6.31 -3.68 19.80
N ARG A 30 7.35 -4.35 19.27
CA ARG A 30 8.50 -4.84 20.06
C ARG A 30 9.68 -3.87 20.05
N ILE A 31 9.94 -3.24 18.91
CA ILE A 31 11.17 -2.46 18.67
C ILE A 31 10.90 -1.05 18.12
N GLY A 32 9.62 -0.65 18.00
CA GLY A 32 9.23 0.64 17.43
C GLY A 32 9.47 0.72 15.92
N GLY A 33 9.72 1.92 15.42
CA GLY A 33 9.94 2.18 13.99
C GLY A 33 8.65 2.43 13.22
N LYS A 34 8.80 2.81 11.95
CA LYS A 34 7.68 3.09 11.04
C LYS A 34 7.58 2.06 9.92
N ILE A 35 6.39 1.94 9.36
CA ILE A 35 6.06 0.97 8.32
C ILE A 35 5.64 1.74 7.07
N LYS A 36 6.14 1.33 5.91
CA LYS A 36 5.62 1.73 4.60
C LYS A 36 4.97 0.53 3.92
N ALA A 37 3.66 0.55 3.79
CA ALA A 37 2.89 -0.41 3.00
C ALA A 37 2.96 0.01 1.54
N PHE A 38 3.78 -0.68 0.76
CA PHE A 38 4.07 -0.36 -0.64
C PHE A 38 3.46 -1.40 -1.58
N LEU A 39 2.67 -0.93 -2.54
CA LEU A 39 2.10 -1.77 -3.59
C LEU A 39 2.46 -1.23 -4.98
N PRO A 40 3.51 -1.75 -5.64
CA PRO A 40 3.73 -1.43 -7.03
C PRO A 40 2.64 -2.09 -7.88
N ILE A 41 1.90 -1.30 -8.66
CA ILE A 41 0.85 -1.80 -9.55
C ILE A 41 1.12 -1.46 -11.01
N TYR A 42 0.66 -2.36 -11.87
CA TYR A 42 0.55 -2.17 -13.31
C TYR A 42 -0.88 -2.48 -13.73
N ASP A 43 -1.46 -1.63 -14.58
CA ASP A 43 -2.80 -1.82 -15.13
C ASP A 43 -2.75 -1.74 -16.66
N PHE A 44 -3.46 -2.63 -17.36
CA PHE A 44 -3.40 -2.71 -18.82
C PHE A 44 -4.02 -1.48 -19.52
N SER A 45 -4.86 -0.71 -18.83
CA SER A 45 -5.39 0.56 -19.37
C SER A 45 -4.30 1.57 -19.77
N TYR A 46 -3.08 1.45 -19.22
CA TYR A 46 -1.94 2.26 -19.62
C TYR A 46 -1.46 2.00 -21.05
N GLU A 47 -1.66 0.78 -21.56
CA GLU A 47 -1.31 0.38 -22.92
C GLU A 47 -2.35 0.82 -23.96
N MET A 48 -3.56 1.21 -23.54
CA MET A 48 -4.67 1.62 -24.42
C MET A 48 -4.49 3.04 -25.01
N THR A 49 -3.32 3.31 -25.58
CA THR A 49 -2.89 4.63 -26.09
C THR A 49 -3.61 5.08 -27.35
N THR A 50 -4.23 4.15 -28.10
CA THR A 50 -5.00 4.44 -29.31
C THR A 50 -6.46 4.80 -29.02
N LEU A 51 -6.99 4.39 -27.87
CA LEU A 51 -8.41 4.55 -27.50
C LEU A 51 -8.63 5.67 -26.48
N LEU A 52 -7.58 6.09 -25.77
CA LEU A 52 -7.67 7.05 -24.69
C LEU A 52 -6.74 8.23 -24.92
N SER A 53 -7.26 9.43 -24.71
CA SER A 53 -6.45 10.64 -24.59
C SER A 53 -5.47 10.55 -23.40
N PRO A 54 -4.41 11.38 -23.38
CA PRO A 54 -3.50 11.46 -22.25
C PRO A 54 -4.20 11.75 -20.90
N ASP A 55 -5.23 12.60 -20.90
CA ASP A 55 -5.97 12.99 -19.70
C ASP A 55 -6.83 11.82 -19.18
N GLU A 56 -7.51 11.10 -20.06
CA GLU A 56 -8.28 9.90 -19.70
C GLU A 56 -7.38 8.82 -19.10
N ARG A 57 -6.19 8.59 -19.66
CA ARG A 57 -5.21 7.65 -19.08
C ARG A 57 -4.75 8.10 -17.69
N THR A 58 -4.53 9.39 -17.49
CA THR A 58 -4.13 9.94 -16.19
C THR A 58 -5.26 9.79 -15.15
N ALA A 59 -6.50 10.02 -15.56
CA ALA A 59 -7.68 9.82 -14.71
C ALA A 59 -7.85 8.34 -14.33
N MET A 60 -7.71 7.42 -15.28
CA MET A 60 -7.77 5.96 -15.02
C MET A 60 -6.66 5.54 -14.06
N ARG A 61 -5.42 5.96 -14.31
CA ARG A 61 -4.29 5.77 -13.38
C ARG A 61 -4.63 6.20 -11.97
N GLN A 62 -5.13 7.41 -11.80
CA GLN A 62 -5.44 7.97 -10.49
C GLN A 62 -6.59 7.20 -9.82
N GLY A 63 -7.56 6.72 -10.60
CA GLY A 63 -8.64 5.85 -10.13
C GLY A 63 -8.13 4.53 -9.55
N VAL A 64 -7.23 3.84 -10.26
CA VAL A 64 -6.64 2.58 -9.77
C VAL A 64 -5.80 2.81 -8.51
N ILE A 65 -4.95 3.85 -8.50
CA ILE A 65 -4.15 4.21 -7.31
C ILE A 65 -5.05 4.49 -6.11
N SER A 66 -6.14 5.26 -6.30
CA SER A 66 -7.06 5.62 -5.22
C SER A 66 -7.82 4.40 -4.70
N GLN A 67 -8.30 3.54 -5.59
CA GLN A 67 -8.97 2.29 -5.22
C GLN A 67 -8.06 1.38 -4.40
N ARG A 68 -6.82 1.16 -4.87
CA ARG A 68 -5.85 0.30 -4.17
C ARG A 68 -5.38 0.91 -2.87
N THR A 69 -5.23 2.23 -2.79
CA THR A 69 -4.91 2.93 -1.54
C THR A 69 -6.02 2.71 -0.51
N ALA A 70 -7.28 2.89 -0.91
CA ALA A 70 -8.44 2.65 -0.03
C ALA A 70 -8.54 1.19 0.42
N TRP A 71 -8.28 0.25 -0.50
CA TRP A 71 -8.26 -1.18 -0.17
C TRP A 71 -7.18 -1.53 0.86
N ILE A 72 -5.94 -1.05 0.70
CA ILE A 72 -4.88 -1.23 1.72
C ILE A 72 -5.27 -0.60 3.05
N HIS A 73 -5.94 0.57 3.01
CA HIS A 73 -6.40 1.25 4.20
C HIS A 73 -7.44 0.44 4.98
N GLU A 74 -8.33 -0.29 4.29
CA GLU A 74 -9.28 -1.19 4.96
C GLU A 74 -8.55 -2.36 5.63
N GLN A 75 -7.56 -2.98 4.96
CA GLN A 75 -6.77 -4.07 5.54
C GLN A 75 -5.94 -3.62 6.76
N ALA A 76 -5.47 -2.37 6.75
CA ALA A 76 -4.66 -1.78 7.82
C ALA A 76 -5.48 -1.06 8.91
N LYS A 77 -6.81 -0.97 8.77
CA LYS A 77 -7.70 -0.12 9.57
C LYS A 77 -7.53 -0.29 11.07
N TYR A 78 -7.48 -1.53 11.55
CA TYR A 78 -7.32 -1.80 12.99
C TYR A 78 -5.95 -1.36 13.52
N TYR A 79 -4.90 -1.47 12.71
CA TYR A 79 -3.56 -1.02 13.08
C TYR A 79 -3.45 0.50 13.08
N LEU A 80 -4.05 1.16 12.09
CA LEU A 80 -4.11 2.62 12.01
C LEU A 80 -4.89 3.21 13.20
N ASN A 81 -6.05 2.62 13.54
CA ASN A 81 -6.83 3.03 14.70
C ASN A 81 -6.10 2.80 16.03
N ALA A 82 -5.20 1.81 16.09
CA ALA A 82 -4.32 1.56 17.23
C ALA A 82 -3.09 2.48 17.27
N GLY A 83 -2.95 3.41 16.33
CA GLY A 83 -1.86 4.39 16.28
C GLY A 83 -0.55 3.88 15.68
N VAL A 84 -0.56 2.74 14.98
CA VAL A 84 0.64 2.23 14.31
C VAL A 84 1.01 3.14 13.13
N PRO A 85 2.25 3.65 13.03
CA PRO A 85 2.68 4.56 11.97
C PRO A 85 2.89 3.81 10.64
N ILE A 86 1.81 3.67 9.87
CA ILE A 86 1.80 3.01 8.56
C ILE A 86 1.58 4.07 7.47
N GLU A 87 2.60 4.30 6.64
CA GLU A 87 2.49 5.07 5.39
C GLU A 87 2.02 4.15 4.27
N ILE A 88 0.89 4.45 3.63
CA ILE A 88 0.41 3.70 2.46
C ILE A 88 0.93 4.38 1.19
N LYS A 89 1.54 3.59 0.30
CA LYS A 89 2.02 4.05 -1.00
C LYS A 89 1.71 3.01 -2.08
N VAL A 90 0.92 3.42 -3.06
CA VAL A 90 0.63 2.66 -4.28
C VAL A 90 1.37 3.31 -5.44
#